data_AF-A0A1S2VXC6-F1
#
_entry.id   AF-A0A1S2VXC6-F1
#
_cell.length_a   1.000
_cell.length_b   1.000
_cell.length_c   1.000
_cell.angle_alpha   90.00
_cell.angle_beta   90.00
_cell.angle_gamma   90.00
#
_symmetry.space_group_name_H-M   'P 1'
#
loop_
_entity.id
_entity.type
_entity.pdbx_description
1 polymer ?
#
loop_
_entity_poly.entity_id
_entity_poly.type
_entity_poly.pdbx_seq_one_letter_code
_entity_poly.pdbx_strand_id
1 'polypeptide(L)'
;MANDNETTAETGVLDLRPPKGSIVYQLLRLGLTFDHGGADGEVWCDYTRGVTAVLKDRQAGEATISDMDTKCSATVTATKLAAITKIKTWRSDEAGE
;
A
#
# COMPACT_ATOMS: atom_id res chain seq x y z
N MET A 1 -8.21 15.40 -14.65
CA MET A 1 -9.49 14.79 -14.27
C MET A 1 -9.50 14.68 -12.76
N ALA A 2 -10.59 15.13 -12.11
CA ALA A 2 -10.65 15.33 -10.67
C ALA A 2 -10.48 14.00 -9.92
N ASN A 3 -9.71 14.04 -8.85
CA ASN A 3 -9.61 12.94 -7.90
C ASN A 3 -10.86 13.03 -7.03
N ASP A 4 -11.95 12.39 -7.47
CA ASP A 4 -13.24 12.41 -6.79
C ASP A 4 -13.17 11.52 -5.54
N ASN A 5 -12.39 11.99 -4.56
CA ASN A 5 -12.49 11.58 -3.18
C ASN A 5 -13.76 12.25 -2.63
N GLU A 6 -14.94 11.80 -3.10
CA GLU A 6 -16.22 12.26 -2.59
C GLU A 6 -16.28 11.93 -1.11
N THR A 7 -16.00 12.97 -0.33
CA THR A 7 -16.02 12.92 1.12
C THR A 7 -17.48 13.01 1.50
N THR A 8 -18.13 11.87 1.66
CA THR A 8 -19.53 11.81 2.06
C THR A 8 -19.64 12.21 3.54
N ALA A 9 -19.93 13.48 3.79
CA ALA A 9 -20.26 13.99 5.12
C ALA A 9 -21.70 13.59 5.48
N GLU A 10 -21.94 12.30 5.65
CA GLU A 10 -23.25 11.78 6.04
C GLU A 10 -23.29 11.75 7.57
N THR A 11 -24.34 12.26 8.20
CA THR A 11 -24.54 12.24 9.67
C THR A 11 -23.57 13.09 10.52
N GLY A 12 -22.87 14.06 9.91
CA GLY A 12 -21.87 14.88 10.61
C GLY A 12 -20.53 14.17 10.84
N VAL A 13 -20.33 13.01 10.19
CA VAL A 13 -19.08 12.25 10.23
C VAL A 13 -18.26 12.57 8.98
N LEU A 14 -17.00 12.94 9.18
CA LEU A 14 -16.02 13.13 8.12
C LEU A 14 -15.22 11.84 7.93
N ASP A 15 -15.56 11.02 6.93
CA ASP A 15 -14.81 9.81 6.59
C ASP A 15 -13.64 10.13 5.65
N LEU A 16 -12.41 10.06 6.19
CA LEU A 16 -11.17 10.30 5.43
C LEU A 16 -10.50 9.01 4.93
N ARG A 17 -11.19 7.87 5.04
CA ARG A 17 -10.63 6.61 4.55
C ARG A 17 -10.64 6.60 3.01
N PRO A 18 -9.56 6.10 2.38
CA PRO A 18 -9.54 5.98 0.93
C PRO A 18 -10.59 4.97 0.43
N PRO A 19 -11.03 5.07 -0.84
CA PRO A 19 -11.98 4.12 -1.42
C PRO A 19 -11.47 2.68 -1.28
N LYS A 20 -12.35 1.74 -0.90
CA LYS A 20 -11.98 0.33 -0.66
C LYS A 20 -11.30 -0.35 -1.85
N GLY A 21 -11.59 0.07 -3.08
CA GLY A 21 -10.96 -0.46 -4.30
C GLY A 21 -9.60 0.17 -4.64
N SER A 22 -9.19 1.24 -3.95
CA SER A 22 -7.95 1.95 -4.26
C SER A 22 -6.71 1.20 -3.79
N ILE A 23 -5.59 1.41 -4.48
CA ILE A 23 -4.29 0.85 -4.09
C ILE A 23 -3.89 1.31 -2.67
N VAL A 24 -4.13 2.58 -2.34
CA VAL A 24 -3.82 3.17 -1.03
C VAL A 24 -4.58 2.45 0.10
N TYR A 25 -5.87 2.17 -0.09
CA TYR A 25 -6.64 1.38 0.88
C TYR A 25 -6.03 0.00 1.09
N GLN A 26 -5.59 -0.66 0.03
CA GLN A 26 -5.03 -2.01 0.14
C GLN A 26 -3.66 -2.02 0.84
N LEU A 27 -2.81 -1.02 0.60
CA LEU A 27 -1.54 -0.86 1.32
C LEU A 27 -1.78 -0.67 2.82
N LEU A 28 -2.70 0.23 3.20
CA LEU A 28 -3.08 0.48 4.59
C LEU A 28 -3.67 -0.77 5.26
N ARG A 29 -4.56 -1.50 4.57
CA ARG A 29 -5.15 -2.75 5.08
C ARG A 29 -4.09 -3.82 5.34
N LEU A 30 -3.04 -3.86 4.54
CA LEU A 30 -1.90 -4.77 4.70
C LEU A 30 -0.88 -4.25 5.72
N GLY A 31 -1.14 -3.11 6.35
CA GLY A 31 -0.36 -2.52 7.44
C GLY A 31 0.83 -1.69 6.98
N LEU A 32 0.93 -1.31 5.71
CA LEU A 32 1.93 -0.34 5.25
C LEU A 32 1.44 1.08 5.52
N THR A 33 2.33 1.95 5.97
CA THR A 33 2.06 3.37 6.21
C THR A 33 2.85 4.23 5.23
N PHE A 34 2.31 5.42 4.90
CA PHE A 34 3.05 6.39 4.11
C PHE A 34 4.33 6.80 4.83
N ASP A 35 5.44 6.85 4.10
CA ASP A 35 6.75 7.26 4.62
C ASP A 35 7.15 8.62 4.02
N HIS A 36 7.33 8.70 2.70
CA HIS A 36 7.63 9.94 2.00
C HIS A 36 7.20 9.87 0.52
N GLY A 37 7.22 11.02 -0.16
CA GLY A 37 7.02 11.12 -1.61
C GLY A 37 8.19 11.85 -2.27
N GLY A 38 8.48 11.51 -3.52
CA GLY A 38 9.57 12.08 -4.31
C GLY A 38 9.30 12.03 -5.82
N ALA A 39 10.35 12.24 -6.62
CA ALA A 39 10.26 12.26 -8.08
C ALA A 39 9.76 10.93 -8.68
N ASP A 40 10.00 9.82 -7.99
CA ASP A 40 9.64 8.47 -8.43
C ASP A 40 8.31 7.96 -7.85
N GLY A 41 7.60 8.82 -7.11
CA GLY A 41 6.32 8.51 -6.48
C GLY A 41 6.36 8.48 -4.96
N GLU A 42 5.37 7.82 -4.37
CA GLU A 42 5.20 7.64 -2.93
C GLU A 42 5.82 6.33 -2.45
N VAL A 43 6.51 6.38 -1.32
CA VAL A 43 7.04 5.23 -0.59
C VAL A 43 6.15 4.97 0.62
N TRP A 44 5.76 3.70 0.75
CA TRP A 44 4.95 3.18 1.84
C TRP A 44 5.70 2.01 2.47
N CYS A 45 5.60 1.82 3.77
CA CYS A 45 6.42 0.80 4.44
C CYS A 45 5.77 0.20 5.68
N ASP A 46 6.25 -1.00 6.02
CA ASP A 46 6.30 -1.47 7.40
C ASP A 46 7.73 -1.93 7.69
N TYR A 47 8.48 -1.10 8.42
CA TYR A 47 9.88 -1.36 8.75
C TYR A 47 10.06 -2.54 9.71
N THR A 48 9.07 -2.82 10.56
CA THR A 48 9.13 -3.93 11.52
C THR A 48 9.06 -5.26 10.78
N ARG A 49 8.23 -5.34 9.75
CA ARG A 49 8.16 -6.48 8.83
C ARG A 49 9.15 -6.37 7.68
N GLY A 50 9.90 -5.29 7.51
CA GLY A 50 10.86 -5.16 6.41
C GLY A 50 10.21 -5.18 5.02
N VAL A 51 9.05 -4.54 4.85
CA VAL A 51 8.38 -4.40 3.54
C VAL A 51 8.29 -2.93 3.15
N THR A 52 8.59 -2.64 1.88
CA THR A 52 8.33 -1.34 1.25
C THR A 52 7.42 -1.52 0.04
N ALA A 53 6.70 -0.47 -0.32
CA ALA A 53 5.92 -0.36 -1.53
C ALA A 53 6.18 1.00 -2.18
N VAL A 54 6.44 0.99 -3.49
CA VAL A 54 6.54 2.20 -4.30
C VAL A 54 5.28 2.33 -5.16
N LEU A 55 4.61 3.46 -5.03
CA LEU A 55 3.42 3.82 -5.76
C LEU A 55 3.72 5.07 -6.59
N LYS A 56 3.74 4.96 -7.93
CA LYS A 56 4.13 6.08 -8.80
C LYS A 56 3.30 7.35 -8.58
N ASP A 57 2.00 7.17 -8.45
CA ASP A 57 1.06 8.22 -8.11
C ASP A 57 -0.22 7.61 -7.52
N ARG A 58 -1.07 8.43 -6.90
CA ARG A 58 -2.29 7.95 -6.21
C ARG A 58 -3.37 7.39 -7.14
N GLN A 59 -3.28 7.66 -8.45
CA GLN A 59 -4.18 7.09 -9.46
C GLN A 59 -3.65 5.78 -10.03
N ALA A 60 -2.41 5.40 -9.72
CA ALA A 60 -1.83 4.17 -10.23
C ALA A 60 -2.63 2.95 -9.75
N GLY A 61 -2.91 2.05 -10.69
CA GLY A 61 -3.64 0.81 -10.42
C GLY A 61 -2.79 -0.28 -9.76
N GLU A 62 -1.52 0.00 -9.48
CA GLU A 62 -0.53 -0.96 -9.01
C GLU A 62 0.56 -0.30 -8.14
N ALA A 63 1.20 -1.11 -7.31
CA ALA A 63 2.37 -0.73 -6.54
C ALA A 63 3.45 -1.82 -6.65
N THR A 64 4.72 -1.40 -6.59
CA THR A 64 5.85 -2.34 -6.52
C THR A 64 6.15 -2.62 -5.06
N ILE A 65 5.84 -3.82 -4.60
CA ILE A 65 6.09 -4.29 -3.23
C ILE A 65 7.46 -4.98 -3.20
N SER A 66 8.29 -4.65 -2.23
CA SER A 66 9.64 -5.20 -2.08
C SER A 66 9.94 -5.58 -0.65
N ASP A 67 10.61 -6.72 -0.49
CA ASP A 67 11.32 -7.06 0.73
C ASP A 67 12.54 -6.14 0.90
N MET A 68 12.71 -5.57 2.09
CA MET A 68 13.75 -4.56 2.36
C MET A 68 15.14 -5.17 2.47
N ASP A 69 15.28 -6.43 2.86
CA ASP A 69 16.58 -7.06 3.10
C ASP A 69 17.10 -7.77 1.85
N THR A 70 16.24 -8.53 1.19
CA THR A 70 16.57 -9.35 0.03
C THR A 70 16.36 -8.62 -1.30
N LYS A 71 15.58 -7.53 -1.30
CA LYS A 71 15.18 -6.77 -2.51
C LYS A 71 14.34 -7.57 -3.51
N CYS A 72 13.85 -8.76 -3.14
CA CYS A 72 12.85 -9.46 -3.92
C CYS A 72 11.59 -8.58 -4.03
N SER A 73 11.11 -8.39 -5.26
CA SER A 73 10.02 -7.45 -5.54
C SER A 73 9.00 -8.00 -6.52
N ALA A 74 7.78 -7.47 -6.44
CA ALA A 74 6.70 -7.74 -7.37
C ALA A 74 5.83 -6.49 -7.54
N THR A 75 5.50 -6.17 -8.79
CA THR A 75 4.45 -5.18 -9.10
C THR A 75 3.10 -5.86 -9.03
N VAL A 76 2.20 -5.31 -8.20
CA VAL A 76 0.91 -5.93 -7.87
C VAL A 76 -0.20 -4.89 -8.02
N THR A 77 -1.25 -5.26 -8.74
CA THR A 77 -2.43 -4.39 -8.93
C THR A 77 -3.27 -4.29 -7.65
N ALA A 78 -4.07 -3.22 -7.54
CA ALA A 78 -5.01 -3.04 -6.43
C ALA A 78 -5.97 -4.23 -6.28
N THR A 79 -6.47 -4.76 -7.40
CA THR A 79 -7.33 -5.95 -7.41
C THR A 79 -6.63 -7.18 -6.83
N LYS A 80 -5.37 -7.41 -7.18
CA LYS A 80 -4.60 -8.55 -6.65
C LYS A 80 -4.22 -8.33 -5.18
N LEU A 81 -3.87 -7.10 -4.77
CA LEU A 81 -3.66 -6.77 -3.36
C LEU A 81 -4.92 -6.96 -2.53
N ALA A 82 -6.12 -6.70 -3.07
CA ALA A 82 -7.38 -6.92 -2.37
C ALA A 82 -7.61 -8.39 -1.98
N ALA A 83 -7.08 -9.34 -2.76
CA ALA A 83 -7.14 -10.76 -2.45
C ALA A 83 -6.03 -11.23 -1.48
N ILE A 84 -4.95 -10.46 -1.34
CA ILE A 84 -3.82 -10.81 -0.46
C ILE A 84 -4.17 -10.49 1.00
N THR A 85 -3.89 -11.41 1.91
CA THR A 85 -4.18 -11.26 3.35
C THR A 85 -2.93 -11.00 4.19
N LYS A 86 -1.75 -11.46 3.75
CA LYS A 86 -0.46 -11.27 4.42
C LYS A 86 0.64 -11.07 3.37
N ILE A 87 1.59 -10.19 3.66
CA ILE A 87 2.87 -10.12 2.96
C ILE A 87 3.91 -10.78 3.85
N LYS A 88 4.63 -11.76 3.31
CA LYS A 88 5.79 -12.39 3.94
C LYS A 88 7.07 -11.75 3.42
N THR A 89 8.02 -11.60 4.31
CA THR A 89 9.34 -11.01 4.09
C THR A 89 10.34 -11.77 4.96
N TRP A 90 11.62 -11.55 4.72
CA TRP A 90 12.69 -12.12 5.53
C TRP A 90 12.53 -11.85 7.03
N ARG A 91 12.17 -10.63 7.41
CA ARG A 91 12.02 -10.25 8.85
C ARG A 91 10.73 -10.77 9.50
N SER A 92 9.67 -10.96 8.72
CA SER A 92 8.36 -11.34 9.28
C SER A 92 8.12 -12.85 9.28
N ASP A 93 8.96 -13.60 8.57
CA ASP A 93 8.81 -15.02 8.31
C ASP A 93 10.23 -15.55 8.01
N GLU A 94 11.16 -15.39 8.99
CA GLU A 94 12.58 -15.84 8.91
C GLU A 94 12.70 -17.18 8.15
N ALA A 95 13.78 -17.41 7.40
CA ALA A 95 14.02 -18.71 6.75
C ALA A 95 13.99 -19.84 7.79
N GLY A 96 12.82 -20.44 7.97
CA GLY A 96 12.49 -21.20 9.16
C GLY A 96 11.18 -21.95 9.00
N GLU A 97 10.97 -22.54 7.82
CA GLU A 97 10.39 -23.88 7.64
C GLU A 97 11.21 -24.63 6.58
#